data_AF-A0A8T4QTQ8-F1
#
_entry.id   AF-A0A8T4QTQ8-F1
#
_cell.length_a   1.000
_cell.length_b   1.000
_cell.length_c   1.000
_cell.angle_alpha   90.00
_cell.angle_beta   90.00
_cell.angle_gamma   90.00
#
_symmetry.space_group_name_H-M   'P 1'
#
loop_
_entity.id
_entity.type
_entity.pdbx_description
1 polymer ?
#
loop_
_entity_poly.entity_id
_entity_poly.type
_entity_poly.pdbx_seq_one_letter_code
_entity_poly.pdbx_strand_id
1 'polypeptide(L)'
;MKKSPVEAYSWVVRGKQRRDIINHIGDRETPTQISQKSGYSLNHTSRVLNEFKRKGIARILNPKQKTGRIYELTGKGKIIRDEIRKKAQK
;
A
#
# COMPACT_ATOMS: atom_id res chain seq x y z
N MET A 1 -20.31 0.66 -1.04
CA MET A 1 -19.93 -0.43 -1.98
C MET A 1 -18.54 -0.97 -1.60
N LYS A 2 -18.44 -2.18 -1.04
CA LYS A 2 -17.14 -2.83 -0.74
C LYS A 2 -16.56 -3.34 -2.06
N LYS A 3 -15.47 -2.73 -2.56
CA LYS A 3 -14.80 -3.16 -3.79
C LYS A 3 -14.22 -4.57 -3.65
N SER A 4 -14.49 -5.43 -4.64
CA SER A 4 -14.07 -6.82 -4.70
C SER A 4 -12.53 -6.97 -4.57
N PRO A 5 -12.01 -8.09 -4.02
CA PRO A 5 -10.58 -8.41 -4.06
C PRO A 5 -9.95 -8.20 -5.44
N VAL A 6 -10.66 -8.62 -6.50
CA VAL A 6 -10.22 -8.55 -7.90
C VAL A 6 -10.07 -7.11 -8.39
N GLU A 7 -11.00 -6.23 -8.03
CA GLU A 7 -10.94 -4.82 -8.44
C GLU A 7 -9.75 -4.08 -7.81
N ALA A 8 -9.44 -4.39 -6.56
CA ALA A 8 -8.28 -3.81 -5.87
C ALA A 8 -6.98 -4.30 -6.50
N TYR A 9 -6.89 -5.60 -6.79
CA TYR A 9 -5.75 -6.19 -7.49
C TYR A 9 -5.51 -5.53 -8.85
N SER A 10 -6.53 -5.52 -9.72
CA SER A 10 -6.47 -4.92 -11.06
C SER A 10 -6.02 -3.46 -11.01
N TRP A 11 -6.51 -2.70 -10.03
CA TRP A 11 -6.13 -1.31 -9.84
C TRP A 11 -4.66 -1.14 -9.39
N VAL A 12 -4.15 -2.00 -8.50
CA VAL A 12 -2.74 -1.95 -8.08
C VAL A 12 -1.84 -2.29 -9.26
N VAL A 13 -2.12 -3.36 -9.99
CA VAL A 13 -1.28 -3.84 -11.10
C VAL A 13 -1.15 -2.81 -12.23
N ARG A 14 -2.20 -2.04 -12.52
CA ARG A 14 -2.19 -1.00 -13.56
C ARG A 14 -1.25 0.19 -13.26
N GLY A 15 -0.77 0.36 -12.02
CA GLY A 15 0.11 1.47 -11.66
C GLY A 15 1.48 0.99 -11.23
N LYS A 16 2.56 1.40 -11.93
CA LYS A 16 3.95 1.09 -11.53
C LYS A 16 4.22 1.49 -10.08
N GLN A 17 3.94 2.74 -9.73
CA GLN A 17 4.12 3.25 -8.37
C GLN A 17 3.31 2.48 -7.32
N ARG A 18 2.09 2.01 -7.65
CA ARG A 18 1.25 1.27 -6.71
C ARG A 18 1.85 -0.10 -6.42
N ARG A 19 2.36 -0.78 -7.47
CA ARG A 19 3.09 -2.05 -7.35
C ARG A 19 4.37 -1.87 -6.54
N ASP A 20 5.11 -0.81 -6.80
CA ASP A 20 6.38 -0.56 -6.12
C ASP A 20 6.13 -0.22 -4.64
N ILE A 21 5.19 0.66 -4.33
CA ILE A 21 4.85 1.01 -2.94
C ILE A 21 4.31 -0.19 -2.17
N ILE A 22 3.36 -0.98 -2.71
CA ILE A 22 2.81 -2.15 -1.97
C ILE A 22 3.89 -3.20 -1.65
N ASN A 23 4.92 -3.31 -2.50
CA ASN A 23 6.06 -4.19 -2.27
C ASN A 23 6.98 -3.73 -1.15
N HIS A 24 7.01 -2.43 -0.84
CA HIS A 24 7.89 -1.83 0.17
C HIS A 24 7.18 -1.53 1.49
N ILE A 25 5.86 -1.73 1.60
CA ILE A 25 5.14 -1.64 2.87
C ILE A 25 5.39 -2.90 3.71
N GLY A 26 6.04 -2.73 4.85
CA GLY A 26 6.19 -3.73 5.91
C GLY A 26 4.94 -3.86 6.80
N ASP A 27 5.11 -4.38 8.01
CA ASP A 27 4.00 -4.57 8.95
C ASP A 27 3.64 -3.28 9.70
N ARG A 28 4.61 -2.42 10.06
CA ARG A 28 4.35 -1.19 10.82
C ARG A 28 5.28 -0.08 10.38
N GLU A 29 4.86 0.70 9.40
CA GLU A 29 5.70 1.75 8.83
C GLU A 29 4.99 3.07 8.64
N THR A 30 5.77 4.14 8.77
CA THR A 30 5.31 5.50 8.46
C THR A 30 5.42 5.79 6.96
N PRO A 31 4.63 6.75 6.43
CA PRO A 31 4.77 7.20 5.05
C PRO A 31 6.21 7.59 4.68
N THR A 32 6.97 8.16 5.62
CA THR A 32 8.36 8.53 5.44
C THR A 32 9.28 7.32 5.25
N GLN A 33 9.13 6.28 6.08
CA GLN A 33 9.89 5.04 5.93
C GLN A 33 9.57 4.36 4.60
N ILE A 34 8.28 4.28 4.24
CA ILE A 34 7.83 3.68 2.98
C ILE A 34 8.36 4.49 1.78
N SER A 35 8.37 5.83 1.87
CA SER A 35 8.88 6.69 0.79
C SER A 35 10.38 6.50 0.59
N GLN A 36 11.15 6.39 1.68
CA GLN A 36 12.58 6.11 1.61
C GLN A 36 12.87 4.75 0.98
N LYS A 37 12.12 3.71 1.34
CA LYS A 37 12.27 2.36 0.79
C LYS A 37 11.87 2.26 -0.68
N SER A 38 10.78 2.93 -1.05
CA SER A 38 10.23 2.86 -2.41
C SER A 38 10.85 3.85 -3.39
N GLY A 39 11.68 4.79 -2.92
CA GLY A 39 12.30 5.83 -3.74
C GLY A 39 11.33 6.91 -4.27
N TYR A 40 10.09 6.95 -3.76
CA TYR A 40 9.11 7.97 -4.14
C TYR A 40 9.11 9.15 -3.16
N SER A 41 8.60 10.30 -3.60
CA SER A 41 8.40 11.43 -2.70
C SER A 41 7.36 11.11 -1.62
N LEU A 42 7.47 11.77 -0.47
CA LEU A 42 6.53 11.62 0.65
C LEU A 42 5.08 11.97 0.22
N ASN A 43 4.92 13.00 -0.60
CA ASN A 43 3.60 13.42 -1.10
C ASN A 43 2.95 12.33 -1.96
N HIS A 44 3.70 11.76 -2.90
CA HIS A 44 3.22 10.65 -3.72
C HIS A 44 2.91 9.40 -2.89
N THR A 45 3.82 9.05 -1.99
CA THR A 45 3.64 7.89 -1.10
C THR A 45 2.38 8.05 -0.25
N SER A 46 2.19 9.23 0.34
CA SER A 46 1.00 9.56 1.14
C SER A 46 -0.28 9.50 0.33
N ARG A 47 -0.27 9.96 -0.93
CA ARG A 47 -1.43 9.85 -1.82
C ARG A 47 -1.81 8.39 -2.06
N VAL A 48 -0.85 7.54 -2.42
CA VAL A 48 -1.09 6.12 -2.69
C VAL A 48 -1.54 5.38 -1.43
N LEU A 49 -0.93 5.66 -0.28
CA LEU A 49 -1.33 5.06 1.01
C LEU A 49 -2.77 5.43 1.40
N ASN A 50 -3.19 6.67 1.14
CA ASN A 50 -4.59 7.07 1.34
C ASN A 50 -5.54 6.34 0.39
N GLU A 51 -5.15 6.12 -0.88
CA GLU A 51 -5.94 5.32 -1.81
C GLU A 51 -6.00 3.84 -1.40
N PHE A 52 -4.90 3.28 -0.90
CA PHE A 52 -4.85 1.92 -0.35
C PHE A 52 -5.80 1.77 0.82
N LYS A 53 -5.81 2.76 1.73
CA LYS A 53 -6.79 2.82 2.82
C LYS A 53 -8.22 2.83 2.30
N ARG A 54 -8.54 3.71 1.33
CA ARG A 54 -9.89 3.80 0.73
C ARG A 54 -10.32 2.50 0.05
N LYS A 55 -9.38 1.71 -0.47
CA LYS A 55 -9.63 0.42 -1.14
C LYS A 55 -9.55 -0.80 -0.21
N GLY A 56 -9.26 -0.59 1.09
CA GLY A 56 -9.10 -1.66 2.07
C GLY A 56 -7.85 -2.52 1.88
N ILE A 57 -6.83 -1.99 1.19
CA ILE A 57 -5.52 -2.65 0.97
C ILE A 57 -4.60 -2.41 2.17
N ALA A 58 -4.64 -1.21 2.75
CA ALA A 58 -3.89 -0.84 3.94
C ALA A 58 -4.82 -0.26 5.01
N ARG A 59 -4.37 -0.27 6.27
CA ARG A 59 -5.04 0.38 7.39
C ARG A 59 -4.06 1.23 8.20
N ILE A 60 -4.60 2.21 8.91
CA ILE A 60 -3.83 3.03 9.85
C ILE A 60 -4.01 2.45 11.25
N LEU A 61 -2.92 2.22 11.96
CA LEU A 61 -2.95 1.66 13.32
C LEU A 61 -3.21 2.74 14.39
N ASN A 62 -2.78 3.98 14.15
CA ASN A 62 -2.93 5.13 15.05
C ASN A 62 -3.79 6.25 14.41
N PRO A 63 -5.11 6.05 14.20
CA PRO A 63 -5.96 7.00 13.49
C PRO A 63 -6.08 8.37 14.18
N LYS A 64 -5.83 8.43 15.50
CA LYS A 64 -5.91 9.67 16.30
C LYS A 64 -4.76 10.64 16.03
N GLN A 65 -3.65 10.17 15.45
CA GLN A 65 -2.48 11.02 15.20
C GLN A 65 -2.53 11.66 13.81
N LYS A 66 -2.18 12.95 13.74
CA LYS A 66 -2.04 13.70 12.49
C LYS A 66 -0.68 13.46 11.83
N THR A 67 0.38 13.43 12.65
CA THR A 67 1.77 13.18 12.25
C THR A 67 2.20 11.81 12.76
N GLY A 68 3.08 11.10 12.04
CA GLY A 68 3.58 9.79 12.47
C GLY A 68 2.58 8.65 12.30
N ARG A 69 1.68 8.74 11.32
CA ARG A 69 0.70 7.66 11.04
C ARG A 69 1.43 6.38 10.64
N ILE A 70 1.03 5.26 11.24
CA ILE A 70 1.57 3.94 10.99
C ILE A 70 0.59 3.20 10.09
N TYR A 71 1.10 2.76 8.94
CA TYR A 71 0.37 1.96 7.97
C TYR A 71 0.77 0.50 8.08
N GLU A 72 -0.22 -0.37 7.86
CA GLU A 72 -0.08 -1.81 7.79
C GLU A 72 -0.93 -2.34 6.63
N LEU A 73 -0.43 -3.35 5.91
CA LEU A 73 -1.24 -4.07 4.91
C LEU A 73 -2.32 -4.91 5.59
N THR A 74 -3.55 -4.81 5.08
CA THR A 74 -4.62 -5.74 5.48
C THR A 74 -4.34 -7.14 4.93
N GLY A 75 -5.06 -8.17 5.38
CA GLY A 75 -4.94 -9.51 4.79
C GLY A 75 -5.12 -9.52 3.26
N LYS A 76 -6.08 -8.72 2.76
CA LYS A 76 -6.26 -8.47 1.32
C LYS A 76 -5.04 -7.83 0.67
N GLY A 77 -4.44 -6.82 1.32
CA GLY A 77 -3.23 -6.17 0.82
C GLY A 77 -2.01 -7.10 0.76
N LYS A 78 -1.86 -7.98 1.75
CA LYS A 78 -0.79 -8.99 1.79
C LYS A 78 -0.93 -9.98 0.62
N ILE A 79 -2.13 -10.50 0.37
CA ILE A 79 -2.41 -11.38 -0.78
C ILE A 79 -2.03 -10.70 -2.09
N ILE A 80 -2.48 -9.45 -2.31
CA ILE A 80 -2.19 -8.70 -3.55
C ILE A 80 -0.67 -8.50 -3.72
N ARG A 81 0.04 -8.13 -2.65
CA ARG A 81 1.50 -7.97 -2.67
C ARG A 81 2.19 -9.27 -3.07
N ASP A 82 1.80 -10.38 -2.46
CA ASP A 82 2.44 -11.67 -2.69
C ASP A 82 2.17 -12.17 -4.12
N GLU A 83 0.97 -11.92 -4.68
CA GLU A 83 0.69 -12.19 -6.09
C GLU A 83 1.52 -11.32 -7.05
N ILE A 84 1.73 -10.04 -6.72
CA ILE A 84 2.58 -9.14 -7.51
C ILE A 84 4.04 -9.62 -7.49
N ARG A 85 4.55 -10.01 -6.32
CA ARG A 85 5.92 -10.53 -6.17
C ARG A 85 6.13 -11.83 -6.96
N LYS A 86 5.16 -12.75 -6.93
CA LYS A 86 5.22 -13.99 -7.72
C LYS A 86 5.31 -13.72 -9.22
N LYS A 87 4.62 -12.70 -9.73
CA LYS A 87 4.68 -12.31 -11.15
C LYS A 87 5.97 -11.61 -11.56
N ALA A 88 6.69 -11.00 -10.63
CA ALA A 88 7.96 -10.31 -10.92
C ALA A 88 9.16 -11.26 -11.02
N GLN A 89 9.02 -12.52 -10.56
CA GLN A 89 10.06 -13.56 -10.61
C GLN A 89 9.88 -14.55 -11.77
N LYS A 90 8.84 -14.36 -12.60
CA LYS A 90 8.60 -15.08 -13.85
C LYS A 90 8.96 -14.19 -15.02
#